data_AF-A0A444JYK3-F1
#
_entry.id   AF-A0A444JYK3-F1
#
_cell.length_a   1.000
_cell.length_b   1.000
_cell.length_c   1.000
_cell.angle_alpha   90.00
_cell.angle_beta   90.00
_cell.angle_gamma   90.00
#
_symmetry.space_group_name_H-M   'P 1'
#
loop_
_entity.id
_entity.type
_entity.pdbx_description
1 polymer ?
#
loop_
_entity_poly.entity_id
_entity_poly.type
_entity_poly.pdbx_seq_one_letter_code
_entity_poly.pdbx_strand_id
1 'polypeptide(L)' 'SGPYSRLRHPMYTGGLLASIGSVIVVGGPFVFLLILLGAIFIWRVGAEDRLLARQFPDEFPEYARRTNALIPFVW' A
#
# COMPACT_ATOMS: atom_id res chain seq x y z
N SER A 1 4.30 11.15 13.41
CA SER A 1 3.71 10.35 14.49
C SER A 1 2.34 9.85 14.05
N GLY A 2 2.02 8.57 14.21
CA GLY A 2 0.73 8.00 13.77
C GLY A 2 0.92 6.80 12.82
N PRO A 3 -0.15 6.31 12.16
CA PRO A 3 -0.06 5.15 11.26
C PRO A 3 0.95 5.36 10.11
N TYR A 4 1.13 6.59 9.65
CA TYR A 4 2.14 7.00 8.68
C TYR A 4 3.60 6.90 9.16
N SER A 5 3.85 6.67 10.45
CA SER A 5 5.21 6.40 10.96
C SER A 5 5.57 4.91 10.96
N ARG A 6 4.61 4.03 10.65
CA ARG A 6 4.84 2.57 10.58
C ARG A 6 4.64 2.03 9.17
N LEU A 7 3.75 2.66 8.40
CA LEU A 7 3.45 2.33 7.01
C LEU A 7 3.46 3.61 6.19
N ARG A 8 4.08 3.61 5.01
CA ARG A 8 4.03 4.77 4.08
C ARG A 8 2.61 4.97 3.54
N HIS A 9 1.86 3.88 3.40
CA HIS A 9 0.58 3.85 2.70
C HIS A 9 -0.54 3.16 3.49
N PRO A 10 -0.86 3.60 4.73
CA PRO A 10 -1.81 2.93 5.61
C PRO A 10 -3.25 2.90 5.06
N MET A 11 -3.64 3.87 4.24
CA MET A 11 -4.93 3.88 3.54
C MET A 11 -5.05 2.72 2.54
N TYR A 12 -3.99 2.44 1.80
CA TYR A 12 -3.96 1.33 0.84
C TYR A 12 -3.95 -0.03 1.54
N THR A 13 -3.25 -0.14 2.69
CA THR A 13 -3.32 -1.33 3.56
C THR A 13 -4.75 -1.56 4.05
N GLY A 14 -5.43 -0.51 4.51
CA GLY A 14 -6.83 -0.59 4.94
C GLY A 14 -7.79 -0.97 3.80
N GLY A 15 -7.59 -0.40 2.61
CA GLY A 15 -8.34 -0.75 1.40
C GLY A 15 -8.16 -2.22 0.99
N LEU A 16 -6.93 -2.73 1.05
CA LEU A 16 -6.64 -4.14 0.78
C LEU A 16 -7.35 -5.05 1.81
N LEU A 17 -7.30 -4.69 3.09
CA LEU A 17 -7.90 -5.48 4.17
C LEU A 17 -9.43 -5.48 4.10
N ALA A 18 -10.05 -4.34 3.76
CA ALA A 18 -11.48 -4.25 3.49
C ALA A 18 -11.89 -5.06 2.24
N SER A 19 -11.03 -5.08 1.21
CA SER A 19 -11.27 -5.87 0.02
C SER A 19 -11.21 -7.37 0.33
N ILE A 20 -10.25 -7.80 1.16
CA ILE A 20 -10.15 -9.20 1.66
C ILE A 20 -11.42 -9.56 2.43
N GLY A 21 -11.87 -8.71 3.34
CA GLY A 21 -13.13 -8.91 4.08
C GLY A 21 -14.34 -9.04 3.15
N SER A 22 -14.39 -8.23 2.08
CA SER A 22 -15.47 -8.28 1.09
C SER A 22 -15.48 -9.61 0.31
N VAL A 23 -14.31 -10.15 -0.03
CA VAL A 23 -14.19 -11.48 -0.66
C VAL A 23 -14.67 -12.59 0.26
N ILE A 24 -14.36 -12.51 1.56
CA ILE A 24 -14.79 -13.50 2.55
C ILE A 24 -16.32 -13.49 2.68
N VAL A 25 -16.96 -12.32 2.64
CA VAL A 25 -18.41 -12.18 2.78
C VAL A 25 -19.18 -12.59 1.51
N VAL A 26 -18.68 -12.22 0.32
CA VAL A 26 -19.41 -12.42 -0.96
C VAL A 26 -19.08 -13.75 -1.65
N GLY A 27 -17.86 -14.26 -1.47
CA GLY A 27 -17.39 -15.52 -2.06
C GLY A 27 -17.00 -15.45 -3.55
N GLY A 28 -16.29 -16.49 -4.01
CA GLY A 28 -16.02 -16.91 -5.39
C GLY A 28 -15.64 -15.85 -6.43
N PRO A 29 -16.60 -15.19 -7.12
CA PRO A 29 -16.30 -14.31 -8.26
C PRO A 29 -15.54 -13.03 -7.89
N PHE A 30 -15.67 -12.55 -6.65
CA PHE A 30 -15.04 -11.30 -6.20
C PHE A 30 -13.53 -11.42 -5.96
N VAL A 31 -12.98 -12.63 -5.93
CA VAL A 31 -11.53 -12.87 -5.80
C VAL A 31 -10.75 -12.22 -6.95
N PHE A 32 -11.30 -12.24 -8.17
CA PHE A 32 -10.64 -11.63 -9.31
C PHE A 32 -10.57 -10.10 -9.18
N LEU A 33 -11.65 -9.49 -8.66
CA LEU A 33 -11.69 -8.05 -8.39
C LEU A 33 -10.69 -7.67 -7.29
N LEU A 34 -10.57 -8.50 -6.25
CA LEU A 34 -9.57 -8.32 -5.18
C LEU A 34 -8.15 -8.33 -5.75
N ILE A 35 -7.80 -9.32 -6.57
CA ILE A 35 -6.47 -9.43 -7.17
C ILE A 35 -6.18 -8.21 -8.05
N LEU A 36 -7.17 -7.79 -8.85
CA LEU A 36 -7.04 -6.64 -9.74
C LEU A 36 -6.86 -5.32 -8.97
N LEU A 37 -7.67 -5.08 -7.92
CA LEU A 37 -7.54 -3.90 -7.06
C LEU A 37 -6.23 -3.92 -6.26
N GLY A 38 -5.82 -5.08 -5.75
CA GLY A 38 -4.55 -5.26 -5.05
C GLY A 38 -3.36 -4.94 -5.95
N ALA A 39 -3.36 -5.42 -7.20
CA ALA A 39 -2.32 -5.12 -8.18
C ALA A 39 -2.27 -3.62 -8.53
N ILE A 40 -3.43 -2.97 -8.72
CA ILE A 40 -3.52 -1.53 -8.97
C ILE A 40 -2.97 -0.73 -7.79
N PHE A 41 -3.30 -1.11 -6.55
CA PHE A 41 -2.79 -0.43 -5.37
C PHE A 41 -1.28 -0.58 -5.22
N ILE A 42 -0.72 -1.78 -5.45
CA ILE A 42 0.74 -1.99 -5.42
C ILE A 42 1.42 -1.14 -6.50
N TRP A 43 0.89 -1.12 -7.72
CA TRP A 43 1.45 -0.32 -8.81
C TRP A 43 1.40 1.19 -8.50
N ARG A 44 0.27 1.66 -7.97
CA ARG A 44 0.05 3.07 -7.62
C ARG A 44 0.99 3.51 -6.50
N VAL A 45 1.17 2.71 -5.47
CA VAL A 45 2.11 2.97 -4.37
C VAL A 45 3.55 3.09 -4.88
N GLY A 46 3.98 2.20 -5.78
CA GLY A 46 5.31 2.32 -6.39
C GLY A 46 5.47 3.55 -7.29
N ALA A 47 4.39 4.05 -7.91
CA ALA A 47 4.40 5.30 -8.67
C ALA A 47 4.47 6.53 -7.75
N GLU A 48 3.75 6.50 -6.64
CA GLU A 48 3.70 7.54 -5.62
C GLU A 48 5.05 7.67 -4.90
N ASP A 49 5.68 6.54 -4.52
CA ASP A 49 7.02 6.51 -3.95
C ASP A 49 8.07 7.08 -4.93
N ARG A 50 7.96 6.78 -6.23
CA ARG A 50 8.85 7.36 -7.25
C ARG A 50 8.65 8.86 -7.43
N LEU A 51 7.42 9.34 -7.34
CA LEU A 51 7.13 10.77 -7.37
C LEU A 51 7.72 11.47 -6.14
N LEU A 52 7.50 10.92 -4.95
CA LEU A 52 8.04 11.45 -3.70
C LEU A 52 9.57 11.42 -3.66
N ALA A 53 10.20 10.35 -4.18
CA ALA A 53 11.65 10.27 -4.33
C ALA A 53 12.22 11.33 -5.28
N ARG A 54 11.45 11.74 -6.30
CA ARG A 54 11.84 12.84 -7.21
C ARG A 54 11.62 14.22 -6.59
N GLN A 55 10.57 14.37 -5.79
CA GLN A 55 10.19 15.64 -5.19
C GLN A 55 11.01 15.97 -3.93
N PHE A 56 11.40 14.93 -3.19
CA PHE A 56 12.17 15.02 -1.94
C PHE A 56 13.36 14.06 -1.96
N PRO A 57 14.36 14.29 -2.84
CA PRO A 57 15.47 13.37 -3.06
C PRO A 57 16.36 13.15 -1.82
N ASP A 58 16.44 14.12 -0.90
CA ASP A 58 17.29 14.03 0.29
C ASP A 58 16.54 13.48 1.52
N GLU A 59 15.25 13.73 1.63
CA GLU A 59 14.43 13.36 2.80
C GLU A 59 13.68 12.03 2.60
N PHE A 60 13.21 11.76 1.39
CA PHE A 60 12.41 10.57 1.09
C PHE A 60 13.18 9.25 1.24
N PRO A 61 14.46 9.12 0.83
CA PRO A 61 15.20 7.86 1.00
C PRO A 61 15.39 7.50 2.47
N GLU A 62 15.62 8.49 3.33
CA GLU A 62 15.77 8.26 4.77
C GLU A 62 14.45 7.85 5.41
N TYR A 63 13.35 8.51 5.01
CA TYR A 63 12.00 8.16 5.42
C TYR A 63 11.59 6.75 4.96
N ALA A 64 11.90 6.40 3.70
CA ALA A 64 11.64 5.09 3.13
C ALA A 64 12.42 3.98 3.86
N ARG A 65 13.68 4.22 4.26
CA ARG A 65 14.44 3.24 5.06
C ARG A 65 13.85 2.97 6.44
N ARG A 66 13.11 3.93 7.02
CA ARG A 66 12.54 3.82 8.37
C ARG A 66 11.11 3.30 8.41
N THR A 67 10.43 3.19 7.27
CA THR A 67 9.00 2.86 7.19
C THR A 67 8.72 1.81 6.13
N ASN A 68 7.90 0.80 6.45
CA ASN A 68 7.48 -0.22 5.48
C ASN A 68 6.47 0.38 4.49
N ALA A 69 6.42 -0.07 3.25
CA ALA A 69 5.58 0.55 2.22
C ALA A 69 4.10 0.18 2.36
N LEU A 70 3.75 -1.11 2.33
CA LEU A 70 2.34 -1.53 2.19
C LEU A 70 1.87 -2.61 3.18
N ILE A 71 2.72 -3.58 3.49
CA ILE A 71 2.43 -4.66 4.44
C ILE A 71 3.62 -4.69 5.42
N PRO A 72 3.42 -4.85 6.74
CA PRO A 72 4.55 -5.12 7.62
C PRO A 72 5.32 -6.32 7.05
N PHE A 73 6.62 -6.14 6.77
CA PHE A 73 7.54 -7.13 6.17
C PHE A 73 7.42 -7.37 4.65
N VAL A 74 6.57 -6.66 3.90
CA VAL A 74 6.62 -6.64 2.43
C VAL A 74 6.69 -5.20 1.93
N TRP A 75 7.87 -4.90 1.37
CA TRP A 75 8.46 -3.60 1.00
C TRP A 75 8.95 -2.72 2.15
#